data_AF-A0A7V1GRN7-F1
#
_entry.id   AF-A0A7V1GRN7-F1
#
_cell.length_a   1.000
_cell.length_b   1.000
_cell.length_c   1.000
_cell.angle_alpha   90.00
_cell.angle_beta   90.00
_cell.angle_gamma   90.00
#
_symmetry.space_group_name_H-M   'P 1'
#
loop_
_entity.id
_entity.type
_entity.pdbx_description
1 polymer ?
#
loop_
_entity_poly.entity_id
_entity_poly.type
_entity_poly.pdbx_seq_one_letter_code
_entity_poly.pdbx_strand_id
1 'polypeptide(L)' 'MEVHLQSLFDLTGKVALVTGGSRGLGREMVRAFAAAGADVV' A
#
# COMPACT_ATOMS: atom_id res chain seq x y z
N MET A 1 13.80 3.77 -17.13
CA MET A 1 13.75 4.30 -15.74
C MET A 1 12.41 4.05 -15.05
N GLU A 2 11.32 3.80 -15.79
CA GLU A 2 9.97 3.59 -15.24
C GLU A 2 9.75 2.20 -14.59
N VAL A 3 10.35 1.15 -15.17
CA VAL A 3 10.21 -0.25 -14.71
C VAL A 3 10.79 -0.48 -13.31
N HIS A 4 11.87 0.21 -12.96
CA HIS A 4 12.53 0.02 -11.67
C HIS A 4 11.67 0.53 -10.50
N LEU A 5 10.97 1.65 -10.69
CA LEU A 5 10.14 2.25 -9.64
C LEU A 5 8.95 1.36 -9.29
N GLN A 6 8.30 0.76 -10.30
CA GLN A 6 7.19 -0.17 -10.08
C GLN A 6 7.64 -1.40 -9.27
N SER A 7 8.82 -1.97 -9.57
CA SER A 7 9.34 -3.11 -8.81
C SER A 7 9.65 -2.81 -7.35
N LEU A 8 10.03 -1.57 -7.02
CA LEU A 8 10.33 -1.16 -5.64
C LEU A 8 9.08 -1.00 -4.78
N PHE A 9 7.93 -0.77 -5.40
CA PHE A 9 6.65 -0.55 -4.72
C PHE A 9 5.63 -1.65 -5.01
N ASP A 10 6.03 -2.77 -5.61
CA ASP A 10 5.21 -3.97 -5.67
C ASP A 10 5.16 -4.61 -4.27
N LEU A 11 3.98 -4.56 -3.66
CA LEU A 11 3.72 -5.12 -2.34
C LEU A 11 2.93 -6.44 -2.41
N THR A 12 2.85 -7.06 -3.60
CA THR A 12 2.19 -8.35 -3.79
C THR A 12 2.69 -9.39 -2.79
N GLY A 13 1.76 -10.02 -2.07
CA GLY A 13 2.05 -11.04 -1.05
C GLY A 13 2.60 -10.50 0.27
N LYS A 14 2.53 -9.18 0.51
CA LYS A 14 2.83 -8.55 1.79
C LYS A 14 1.56 -8.19 2.54
N VAL A 15 1.66 -8.15 3.87
CA VAL A 15 0.60 -7.63 4.75
C VAL A 15 1.06 -6.30 5.33
N ALA A 16 0.23 -5.27 5.23
CA ALA A 16 0.47 -3.94 5.80
C ALA A 16 -0.53 -3.64 6.93
N LEU A 17 -0.03 -3.35 8.14
CA LEU A 17 -0.85 -2.90 9.26
C LEU A 17 -0.95 -1.38 9.25
N VAL A 18 -2.16 -0.82 9.12
CA VAL A 18 -2.38 0.63 9.10
C VAL A 18 -3.26 1.05 10.28
N THR A 19 -2.67 1.77 11.24
CA THR A 19 -3.43 2.40 12.32
C THR A 19 -4.13 3.67 11.83
N GLY A 20 -5.34 3.93 12.32
CA GLY A 20 -6.12 5.10 11.90
C GLY A 20 -6.65 5.03 10.46
N GLY A 21 -6.75 3.84 9.86
CA GLY A 21 -7.15 3.63 8.45
C GLY A 21 -8.56 4.10 8.05
N SER A 22 -9.39 4.59 8.97
CA SER A 22 -10.78 4.95 8.68
C SER A 22 -10.96 6.32 8.01
N ARG A 23 -9.99 7.23 8.16
CA ARG A 23 -10.08 8.61 7.64
C ARG A 23 -8.70 9.26 7.47
N GLY A 24 -8.68 10.43 6.84
CA GLY A 24 -7.47 11.23 6.65
C GLY A 24 -6.35 10.44 5.99
N LEU A 25 -5.11 10.67 6.43
CA LEU A 25 -3.93 10.03 5.87
C LEU A 25 -3.96 8.50 5.98
N GLY A 26 -4.48 7.95 7.08
CA GLY A 26 -4.58 6.49 7.25
C GLY A 26 -5.44 5.85 6.16
N ARG A 27 -6.56 6.49 5.78
CA ARG A 27 -7.43 6.00 4.70
C ARG A 27 -6.75 6.01 3.33
N GLU A 28 -5.97 7.04 3.05
CA GLU A 28 -5.24 7.13 1.78
C GLU A 28 -4.07 6.13 1.74
N MET A 29 -3.41 5.88 2.87
CA MET A 29 -2.39 4.84 3.01
C MET A 29 -2.96 3.44 2.76
N VAL A 30 -4.12 3.10 3.34
CA VAL A 30 -4.81 1.83 3.05
C VAL A 30 -5.08 1.67 1.55
N ARG A 31 -5.58 2.72 0.89
CA ARG A 31 -5.86 2.70 -0.56
C ARG A 31 -4.60 2.50 -1.38
N ALA A 32 -3.54 3.22 -1.06
CA ALA A 32 -2.27 3.14 -1.79
C ALA A 32 -1.62 1.76 -1.63
N PHE A 33 -1.57 1.21 -0.42
CA PHE A 33 -0.98 -0.10 -0.16
C PHE A 33 -1.79 -1.24 -0.80
N ALA A 34 -3.13 -1.18 -0.75
CA ALA A 34 -3.97 -2.14 -1.44
C ALA A 34 -3.78 -2.05 -2.97
N ALA A 35 -3.68 -0.85 -3.53
CA ALA A 35 -3.42 -0.66 -4.97
C ALA A 35 -2.04 -1.18 -5.40
N ALA A 36 -1.07 -1.19 -4.48
CA ALA A 36 0.25 -1.77 -4.66
C ALA A 36 0.29 -3.31 -4.44
N GLY A 37 -0.84 -3.95 -4.11
CA GLY A 37 -0.95 -5.40 -3.98
C GLY A 37 -0.78 -5.96 -2.57
N ALA A 38 -0.70 -5.12 -1.54
CA ALA A 38 -0.66 -5.59 -0.16
C ALA A 38 -2.06 -5.99 0.33
N ASP A 39 -2.13 -7.02 1.17
CA ASP A 39 -3.26 -7.23 2.07
C ASP A 39 -3.16 -6.24 3.23
N VAL A 40 -4.21 -5.48 3.51
CA VAL A 40 -4.18 -4.41 4.51
C VAL A 40 -5.06 -4.75 5.70
N VAL A 41 -4.55 -4.56 6.92
CA VAL A 41 -5.23 -4.79 8.21
C VAL A 41 -5.25 -3.52 9.04
#